data_AF-A0A397FRP5-F1
#
_entry.id   AF-A0A397FRP5-F1
#
_cell.length_a   1.000
_cell.length_b   1.000
_cell.length_c   1.000
_cell.angle_alpha   90.00
_cell.angle_beta   90.00
_cell.angle_gamma   90.00
#
_symmetry.space_group_name_H-M   'P 1'
#
loop_
_entity.id
_entity.type
_entity.pdbx_description
1 polymer ?
#
loop_
_entity_poly.entity_id
_entity_poly.type
_entity_poly.pdbx_seq_one_letter_code
_entity_poly.pdbx_strand_id
1 'polypeptide(L)'
;MSKLGEIAEKLKNFFINYWWVILIALVALILLIALISWLSKEAEVRKKRLPDNVLVCPIRGRLKRGKYAADGRYSEEYWTIKLIKWFLSRGYEKGQIGLEHVIRIGRDGHNSLRVDLTIKKNDKFFAVVEVKNNSREIESAIKHQLIPAMRILNAKHGIYFDGTKKSRVYTRNEDGSLSCKPFP
;
A
#
# COMPACT_ATOMS: atom_id res chain seq x y z
N MET A 1 -17.32 -76.16 -17.15
CA MET A 1 -17.08 -74.87 -16.46
C MET A 1 -18.37 -74.05 -16.50
N SER A 2 -18.75 -73.39 -15.41
CA SER A 2 -19.92 -72.49 -15.40
C SER A 2 -19.61 -71.22 -16.18
N LYS A 3 -20.60 -70.62 -16.85
CA LYS A 3 -20.44 -69.34 -17.58
C LYS A 3 -19.81 -68.24 -16.73
N LEU A 4 -20.06 -68.25 -15.42
CA LEU A 4 -19.47 -67.33 -14.44
C LEU A 4 -17.96 -67.51 -14.29
N GLY A 5 -17.46 -68.76 -14.34
CA GLY A 5 -16.02 -69.03 -14.28
C GLY A 5 -15.27 -68.51 -15.51
N GLU A 6 -15.85 -68.65 -16.70
CA GLU A 6 -15.26 -68.18 -17.95
C GLU A 6 -15.20 -66.63 -18.01
N ILE A 7 -16.22 -65.96 -17.49
CA ILE A 7 -16.24 -64.49 -17.36
C ILE A 7 -15.17 -64.02 -16.37
N ALA A 8 -15.03 -64.69 -15.23
CA ALA A 8 -14.02 -64.35 -14.22
C ALA A 8 -12.58 -64.50 -14.77
N GLU A 9 -12.33 -65.53 -15.56
CA GLU A 9 -11.02 -65.79 -16.16
C GLU A 9 -10.66 -64.77 -17.25
N LYS A 10 -11.65 -64.39 -18.08
CA LYS A 10 -11.51 -63.30 -19.07
C LYS A 10 -11.23 -61.95 -18.40
N LEU A 11 -11.92 -61.64 -17.30
CA LEU A 11 -11.68 -60.43 -16.51
C LEU A 11 -10.27 -60.43 -15.90
N LYS A 12 -9.83 -61.56 -15.33
CA LYS A 12 -8.49 -61.69 -14.75
C LYS A 12 -7.41 -61.44 -15.79
N ASN A 13 -7.53 -62.04 -16.98
CA ASN A 13 -6.58 -61.83 -18.08
C ASN A 13 -6.62 -60.39 -18.62
N PHE A 14 -7.80 -59.76 -18.65
CA PHE A 14 -7.91 -58.35 -19.00
C PHE A 14 -7.16 -57.45 -17.99
N PHE A 15 -7.37 -57.63 -16.70
CA PHE A 15 -6.66 -56.83 -15.70
C PHE A 15 -5.16 -57.06 -15.72
N ILE A 16 -4.70 -58.31 -15.92
CA ILE A 16 -3.26 -58.61 -16.03
C ILE A 16 -2.62 -57.94 -17.25
N ASN A 17 -3.29 -58.00 -18.41
CA ASN A 17 -2.73 -57.48 -19.67
C ASN A 17 -2.81 -55.95 -19.76
N TYR A 18 -3.79 -55.32 -19.10
CA TYR A 18 -4.03 -53.88 -19.19
C TYR A 18 -3.77 -53.10 -17.89
N TRP A 19 -3.22 -53.74 -16.85
CA TRP A 19 -2.90 -53.09 -15.57
C TRP A 19 -2.06 -51.82 -15.74
N TRP A 20 -1.05 -51.86 -16.62
CA TRP A 20 -0.20 -50.72 -16.93
C TRP A 20 -0.96 -49.57 -17.59
N VAL A 21 -1.93 -49.86 -18.45
CA VAL A 21 -2.78 -48.84 -19.10
C VAL A 21 -3.68 -48.17 -18.05
N ILE A 22 -4.25 -48.95 -17.14
CA ILE A 22 -5.06 -48.43 -16.02
C ILE A 22 -4.20 -47.54 -15.11
N LEU A 23 -2.98 -47.97 -14.79
CA LEU A 23 -2.04 -47.19 -13.98
C LEU A 23 -1.66 -45.87 -14.64
N ILE A 24 -1.34 -45.88 -15.94
CA ILE A 24 -1.02 -44.67 -16.72
C ILE A 24 -2.23 -43.72 -16.74
N ALA A 25 -3.44 -44.25 -16.95
CA ALA A 25 -4.66 -43.44 -16.94
C ALA A 25 -4.91 -42.79 -15.58
N LEU A 26 -4.68 -43.50 -14.47
CA LEU A 26 -4.79 -42.96 -13.11
C LEU A 26 -3.76 -41.87 -12.84
N VAL A 27 -2.51 -42.08 -13.24
CA VAL A 27 -1.46 -41.05 -13.09
C VAL A 27 -1.79 -39.82 -13.92
N ALA A 28 -2.23 -39.99 -15.17
CA ALA A 28 -2.65 -38.90 -16.04
C ALA A 28 -3.82 -38.11 -15.42
N LEU A 29 -4.80 -38.79 -14.82
CA LEU A 29 -5.92 -38.16 -14.13
C LEU A 29 -5.47 -37.33 -12.93
N ILE A 30 -4.57 -37.87 -12.10
CA ILE A 30 -4.01 -37.14 -10.94
C ILE A 30 -3.24 -35.89 -11.40
N LEU A 31 -2.42 -36.01 -12.44
CA LEU A 31 -1.70 -34.88 -13.01
C LEU A 31 -2.65 -33.81 -13.58
N LEU A 32 -3.73 -34.22 -14.24
CA LEU A 32 -4.75 -33.31 -14.75
C LEU A 32 -5.46 -32.57 -13.61
N ILE A 33 -5.84 -33.26 -12.53
CA ILE A 33 -6.46 -32.64 -11.34
C ILE A 33 -5.49 -31.65 -10.69
N ALA A 34 -4.21 -32.01 -10.56
CA ALA A 34 -3.18 -31.13 -10.01
C ALA A 34 -3.00 -29.87 -10.88
N LEU A 35 -2.98 -30.03 -12.21
CA LEU A 35 -2.87 -28.93 -13.16
C LEU A 35 -4.09 -27.99 -13.06
N ILE A 36 -5.32 -28.53 -13.06
CA ILE A 36 -6.55 -27.75 -12.92
C ILE A 36 -6.55 -26.99 -11.59
N SER A 37 -6.12 -27.63 -10.50
CA SER A 37 -6.03 -27.00 -9.17
C SER A 37 -5.01 -25.85 -9.16
N TRP A 38 -3.85 -26.05 -9.79
CA TRP A 38 -2.82 -25.04 -9.91
C TRP A 38 -3.29 -23.84 -10.76
N LEU A 39 -3.88 -24.09 -11.92
CA LEU A 39 -4.44 -23.05 -12.79
C LEU A 39 -5.56 -22.25 -12.09
N SER A 40 -6.42 -22.93 -11.34
CA SER A 40 -7.50 -22.28 -10.58
C SER A 40 -6.94 -21.35 -9.50
N LYS A 41 -5.90 -21.79 -8.79
CA LYS A 41 -5.22 -20.98 -7.78
C LYS A 41 -4.56 -19.73 -8.38
N GLU A 42 -3.91 -19.86 -9.54
CA GLU A 42 -3.35 -18.70 -10.24
C GLU A 42 -4.43 -17.72 -10.69
N ALA A 43 -5.55 -18.21 -11.22
CA ALA A 43 -6.67 -17.39 -11.65
C ALA A 43 -7.27 -16.58 -10.49
N GLU A 44 -7.43 -17.19 -9.32
CA GLU A 44 -7.94 -16.51 -8.13
C GLU A 44 -6.95 -15.44 -7.61
N VAL A 45 -5.65 -15.74 -7.62
CA VAL A 45 -4.59 -14.78 -7.26
C VAL A 45 -4.58 -13.60 -8.24
N ARG A 46 -4.73 -13.84 -9.55
CA ARG A 46 -4.82 -12.78 -10.55
C ARG A 46 -6.08 -11.93 -10.36
N LYS A 47 -7.22 -12.53 -10.05
CA LYS A 47 -8.49 -11.81 -9.80
C LYS A 47 -8.45 -10.94 -8.53
N LYS A 48 -7.64 -11.31 -7.54
CA LYS A 48 -7.43 -10.53 -6.30
C LYS A 48 -6.40 -9.40 -6.45
N ARG A 49 -5.56 -9.38 -7.49
CA ARG A 49 -4.62 -8.28 -7.72
C ARG A 49 -5.36 -7.07 -8.29
N LEU A 50 -5.34 -5.98 -7.53
CA LEU A 50 -5.74 -4.68 -8.03
C LEU A 50 -4.84 -4.30 -9.23
N PRO A 51 -5.36 -3.53 -10.22
CA PRO A 51 -4.53 -2.98 -11.28
C PRO A 51 -3.33 -2.24 -10.67
N ASP A 52 -2.15 -2.32 -11.30
CA ASP A 52 -0.90 -1.75 -10.74
C ASP A 52 -1.01 -0.25 -10.45
N ASN A 53 -1.92 0.46 -11.13
CA ASN A 53 -2.14 1.88 -10.91
C ASN A 53 -3.11 2.21 -9.76
N VAL A 54 -3.81 1.23 -9.16
CA VAL A 54 -4.78 1.51 -8.10
C VAL A 54 -4.11 1.67 -6.74
N LEU A 55 -4.38 2.80 -6.08
CA LEU A 55 -3.91 3.07 -4.73
C LEU A 55 -4.99 2.74 -3.68
N VAL A 56 -4.58 2.06 -2.62
CA VAL A 56 -5.40 1.83 -1.42
C VAL A 56 -4.71 2.48 -0.22
N CYS A 57 -5.34 3.52 0.30
CA CYS A 57 -4.93 4.19 1.52
C CYS A 57 -5.44 3.40 2.74
N PRO A 58 -4.59 3.06 3.72
CA PRO A 58 -5.02 2.34 4.94
C PRO A 58 -6.10 3.04 5.77
N ILE A 59 -6.26 4.35 5.58
CA ILE A 59 -7.20 5.21 6.31
C ILE A 59 -8.43 5.54 5.45
N ARG A 60 -8.23 5.95 4.18
CA ARG A 60 -9.32 6.37 3.26
C ARG A 60 -9.91 5.25 2.39
N GLY A 61 -9.25 4.08 2.33
CA GLY A 61 -9.60 3.02 1.38
C GLY A 61 -9.11 3.33 -0.03
N ARG A 62 -9.85 2.86 -1.04
CA ARG A 62 -9.46 3.00 -2.45
C ARG A 62 -9.48 4.46 -2.90
N LEU A 63 -8.38 4.93 -3.48
CA LEU A 63 -8.29 6.27 -4.04
C LEU A 63 -8.66 6.31 -5.52
N LYS A 64 -9.17 7.46 -5.98
CA LYS A 64 -9.43 7.73 -7.41
C LYS A 64 -8.14 7.94 -8.20
N ARG A 65 -7.16 8.62 -7.58
CA ARG A 65 -5.87 8.91 -8.20
C ARG A 65 -4.99 7.67 -8.25
N GLY A 66 -4.23 7.58 -9.33
CA GLY A 66 -3.34 6.47 -9.60
C GLY A 66 -2.01 6.54 -8.85
N LYS A 67 -1.27 5.44 -8.91
CA LYS A 67 0.10 5.28 -8.41
C LYS A 67 1.09 6.21 -9.10
N TYR A 68 0.86 6.51 -10.38
CA TYR A 68 1.75 7.32 -11.20
C TYR A 68 1.12 8.66 -11.57
N ALA A 69 1.95 9.71 -11.62
CA ALA A 69 1.62 11.00 -12.20
C ALA A 69 1.73 10.96 -13.74
N ALA A 70 1.32 12.04 -14.41
CA ALA A 70 1.32 12.12 -15.87
C ALA A 70 2.72 11.95 -16.50
N ASP A 71 3.77 12.29 -15.77
CA ASP A 71 5.17 12.17 -16.20
C ASP A 71 5.80 10.79 -15.85
N GLY A 72 4.99 9.83 -15.38
CA GLY A 72 5.44 8.48 -15.03
C GLY A 72 6.11 8.35 -13.67
N ARG A 73 6.33 9.45 -12.93
CA ARG A 73 6.84 9.39 -11.55
C ARG A 73 5.74 8.97 -10.59
N TYR A 74 6.10 8.52 -9.39
CA TYR A 74 5.11 8.24 -8.35
C TYR A 74 4.34 9.50 -7.95
N SER A 75 3.03 9.38 -7.80
CA SER A 75 2.14 10.48 -7.41
C SER A 75 2.37 10.92 -5.96
N GLU A 76 1.92 12.14 -5.62
CA GLU A 76 1.91 12.60 -4.22
C GLU A 76 1.07 11.67 -3.35
N GLU A 77 -0.08 11.20 -3.85
CA GLU A 77 -0.90 10.20 -3.16
C GLU A 77 -0.14 8.91 -2.85
N TYR A 78 0.70 8.42 -3.77
CA TYR A 78 1.52 7.25 -3.52
C TYR A 78 2.47 7.49 -2.35
N TRP A 79 3.17 8.62 -2.33
CA TRP A 79 4.09 8.98 -1.25
C TRP A 79 3.38 9.21 0.08
N THR A 80 2.22 9.87 0.05
CA THR A 80 1.34 10.02 1.22
C THR A 80 0.96 8.67 1.81
N ILE A 81 0.57 7.69 0.97
CA ILE A 81 0.27 6.33 1.44
C ILE A 81 1.49 5.64 2.03
N LYS A 82 2.66 5.78 1.40
CA LYS A 82 3.91 5.21 1.92
C LYS A 82 4.23 5.76 3.30
N LEU A 83 4.05 7.07 3.50
CA LEU A 83 4.29 7.71 4.78
C LEU A 83 3.25 7.33 5.84
N ILE A 84 1.97 7.22 5.49
CA ILE A 84 0.93 6.69 6.39
C ILE A 84 1.32 5.28 6.86
N LYS A 85 1.71 4.39 5.95
CA LYS A 85 2.14 3.03 6.31
C LYS A 85 3.33 3.04 7.25
N TRP A 86 4.28 3.96 7.04
CA TRP A 86 5.42 4.15 7.94
C TRP A 86 4.96 4.56 9.35
N PHE A 87 4.06 5.54 9.48
CA PHE A 87 3.51 5.92 10.78
C PHE A 87 2.76 4.77 11.46
N LEU A 88 1.91 4.06 10.72
CA LEU A 88 1.20 2.88 11.24
C LEU A 88 2.19 1.81 11.73
N SER A 89 3.29 1.55 11.00
CA SER A 89 4.31 0.60 11.43
C SER A 89 5.11 1.04 12.67
N ARG A 90 5.01 2.32 13.05
CA ARG A 90 5.62 2.88 14.27
C ARG A 90 4.64 2.95 15.44
N GLY A 91 3.45 2.35 15.30
CA GLY A 91 2.45 2.27 16.36
C GLY A 91 1.51 3.47 16.45
N TYR A 92 1.51 4.37 15.46
CA TYR A 92 0.47 5.40 15.39
C TYR A 92 -0.85 4.77 14.95
N GLU A 93 -1.94 5.18 15.57
CA GLU A 93 -3.28 4.71 15.23
C GLU A 93 -3.87 5.50 14.06
N LYS A 94 -4.84 4.91 13.35
CA LYS A 94 -5.50 5.59 12.22
C LYS A 94 -6.16 6.91 12.65
N GLY A 95 -6.76 6.96 13.84
CA GLY A 95 -7.40 8.16 14.37
C GLY A 95 -6.44 9.30 14.70
N GLN A 96 -5.15 9.00 14.85
CA GLN A 96 -4.10 10.01 15.10
C GLN A 96 -3.60 10.65 13.81
N ILE A 97 -3.93 10.09 12.63
CA ILE A 97 -3.44 10.55 11.34
C ILE A 97 -4.56 11.28 10.60
N GLY A 98 -4.49 12.61 10.61
CA GLY A 98 -5.38 13.48 9.83
C GLY A 98 -4.84 13.69 8.41
N LEU A 99 -5.73 13.72 7.43
CA LEU A 99 -5.42 13.96 6.02
C LEU A 99 -6.05 15.27 5.55
N GLU A 100 -5.33 16.05 4.73
CA GLU A 100 -5.80 17.31 4.14
C GLU A 100 -6.37 18.29 5.18
N HIS A 101 -5.63 18.51 6.28
CA HIS A 101 -6.04 19.39 7.35
C HIS A 101 -6.03 20.85 6.87
N VAL A 102 -7.17 21.53 6.94
CA VAL A 102 -7.32 22.92 6.48
C VAL A 102 -7.20 23.89 7.65
N ILE A 103 -6.23 24.79 7.54
CA ILE A 103 -6.01 25.92 8.45
C ILE A 103 -6.62 27.16 7.79
N ARG A 104 -7.62 27.77 8.42
CA ARG A 104 -8.20 29.03 7.92
C ARG A 104 -7.33 30.21 8.38
N ILE A 105 -6.98 31.10 7.47
CA ILE A 105 -6.11 32.26 7.72
C ILE A 105 -6.88 33.54 7.36
N GLY A 106 -6.89 34.53 8.26
CA GLY A 106 -7.54 35.84 8.06
C GLY A 106 -8.98 35.92 8.59
N ARG A 107 -9.57 37.13 8.54
CA ARG A 107 -11.01 37.34 8.74
C ARG A 107 -11.73 36.89 7.45
N ASP A 108 -12.86 36.22 7.60
CA ASP A 108 -13.76 35.80 6.51
C ASP A 108 -13.35 34.57 5.66
N GLY A 109 -12.24 33.91 5.97
CA GLY A 109 -11.96 32.56 5.44
C GLY A 109 -11.59 32.48 3.96
N HIS A 110 -11.30 33.61 3.29
CA HIS A 110 -10.86 33.65 1.90
C HIS A 110 -9.47 33.04 1.68
N ASN A 111 -8.64 32.95 2.73
CA ASN A 111 -7.33 32.31 2.68
C ASN A 111 -7.30 31.07 3.55
N SER A 112 -6.71 30.00 3.02
CA SER A 112 -6.48 28.77 3.77
C SER A 112 -5.14 28.14 3.43
N LEU A 113 -4.49 27.56 4.42
CA LEU A 113 -3.34 26.70 4.24
C LEU A 113 -3.79 25.25 4.46
N ARG A 114 -3.61 24.40 3.46
CA ARG A 114 -3.91 22.97 3.55
C ARG A 114 -2.63 22.20 3.82
N VAL A 115 -2.65 21.35 4.83
CA VAL A 115 -1.56 20.45 5.22
C VAL A 115 -1.92 19.04 4.77
N ASP A 116 -1.00 18.36 4.08
CA ASP A 116 -1.29 17.04 3.50
C ASP A 116 -1.55 15.99 4.58
N LEU A 117 -0.71 15.93 5.62
CA LEU A 117 -0.91 15.07 6.78
C LEU A 117 -0.67 15.80 8.10
N THR A 118 -1.43 15.39 9.11
CA THR A 118 -1.21 15.79 10.49
C THR A 118 -1.16 14.54 11.36
N ILE A 119 -0.27 14.54 12.35
CA ILE A 119 -0.14 13.47 13.34
C ILE A 119 -0.44 14.07 14.69
N LYS A 120 -1.43 13.54 15.40
CA LYS A 120 -1.83 13.98 16.74
C LYS A 120 -1.37 12.98 17.81
N LYS A 121 -0.94 13.51 18.95
CA LYS A 121 -0.65 12.74 20.17
C LYS A 121 -1.22 13.49 21.36
N ASN A 122 -2.08 12.86 22.15
CA ASN A 122 -2.78 13.48 23.29
C ASN A 122 -3.45 14.80 22.87
N ASP A 123 -4.21 14.77 21.78
CA ASP A 123 -4.92 15.91 21.17
C ASP A 123 -4.08 17.10 20.70
N LYS A 124 -2.75 17.01 20.80
CA LYS A 124 -1.82 18.02 20.28
C LYS A 124 -1.23 17.59 18.94
N PHE A 125 -0.97 18.56 18.05
CA PHE A 125 -0.26 18.31 16.80
C PHE A 125 1.19 17.92 17.09
N PHE A 126 1.48 16.64 16.94
CA PHE A 126 2.83 16.10 17.09
C PHE A 126 3.67 16.37 15.85
N ALA A 127 3.12 16.10 14.67
CA ALA A 127 3.78 16.39 13.39
C ALA A 127 2.81 16.96 12.36
N VAL A 128 3.32 17.81 11.48
CA VAL A 128 2.67 18.22 10.23
C VAL A 128 3.55 17.79 9.06
N VAL A 129 2.94 17.43 7.94
CA VAL A 129 3.67 16.91 6.78
C VAL A 129 3.24 17.63 5.52
N GLU A 130 4.23 17.96 4.72
CA GLU A 130 4.11 18.41 3.34
C GLU A 130 4.69 17.33 2.42
N VAL A 131 3.89 16.83 1.49
CA VAL A 131 4.27 15.77 0.55
C VAL A 131 4.38 16.35 -0.85
N LYS A 132 5.51 16.10 -1.53
CA LYS A 132 5.73 16.51 -2.92
C LYS A 132 6.19 15.33 -3.76
N ASN A 133 5.79 15.31 -5.03
CA ASN A 133 6.28 14.30 -5.98
C ASN A 133 7.59 14.72 -6.67
N ASN A 134 8.11 15.92 -6.41
CA ASN A 134 9.30 16.47 -7.06
C ASN A 134 10.19 17.26 -6.11
N SER A 135 11.50 17.12 -6.30
CA SER A 135 12.56 17.78 -5.54
C SER A 135 12.98 19.16 -6.06
N ARG A 136 12.28 19.73 -7.06
CA ARG A 136 12.61 21.07 -7.58
C ARG A 136 12.08 22.22 -6.73
N GLU A 137 11.09 21.96 -5.88
CA GLU A 137 10.38 22.99 -5.10
C GLU A 137 10.51 22.80 -3.58
N ILE A 138 11.53 22.07 -3.13
CA ILE A 138 11.73 21.72 -1.71
C ILE A 138 11.73 22.96 -0.83
N GLU A 139 12.59 23.93 -1.16
CA GLU A 139 12.74 25.14 -0.36
C GLU A 139 11.45 25.96 -0.31
N SER A 140 10.75 26.05 -1.44
CA SER A 140 9.46 26.75 -1.53
C SER A 140 8.39 26.07 -0.68
N ALA A 141 8.25 24.74 -0.81
CA ALA A 141 7.31 23.95 -0.02
C ALA A 141 7.60 24.07 1.49
N ILE A 142 8.87 24.03 1.88
CA ILE A 142 9.24 24.17 3.29
C ILE A 142 8.96 25.58 3.81
N LYS A 143 9.41 26.62 3.09
CA LYS A 143 9.33 28.01 3.51
C LYS A 143 7.89 28.52 3.56
N HIS A 144 7.06 28.15 2.59
CA HIS A 144 5.73 28.72 2.39
C HIS A 144 4.58 27.83 2.85
N GLN A 145 4.80 26.52 3.03
CA GLN A 145 3.73 25.58 3.41
C GLN A 145 4.05 24.91 4.76
N LEU A 146 5.19 24.18 4.85
CA LEU A 146 5.50 23.39 6.04
C LEU A 146 5.77 24.23 7.28
N ILE A 147 6.72 25.17 7.22
CA ILE A 147 7.10 26.00 8.38
C ILE A 147 5.92 26.86 8.86
N PRO A 148 5.15 27.53 7.98
CA PRO A 148 3.93 28.22 8.41
C PRO A 148 2.92 27.30 9.08
N ALA A 149 2.67 26.10 8.54
CA ALA A 149 1.78 25.11 9.17
C ALA A 149 2.27 24.69 10.56
N MET A 150 3.57 24.42 10.73
CA MET A 150 4.18 24.10 12.02
C MET A 150 3.98 25.22 13.05
N ARG A 151 4.04 26.48 12.61
CA ARG A 151 3.85 27.65 13.47
C ARG A 151 2.40 27.80 13.90
N ILE A 152 1.46 27.78 12.95
CA ILE A 152 0.04 28.00 13.26
C ILE A 152 -0.55 26.86 14.10
N LEU A 153 -0.20 25.61 13.79
CA LEU A 153 -0.70 24.44 14.53
C LEU A 153 0.09 24.14 15.80
N ASN A 154 1.12 24.93 16.11
CA ASN A 154 2.06 24.70 17.20
C ASN A 154 2.60 23.25 17.22
N ALA A 155 2.97 22.72 16.05
CA ALA A 155 3.43 21.35 15.91
C ALA A 155 4.89 21.20 16.38
N LYS A 156 5.18 20.09 17.07
CA LYS A 156 6.55 19.77 17.53
C LYS A 156 7.48 19.44 16.36
N HIS A 157 6.96 18.74 15.36
CA HIS A 157 7.72 18.30 14.19
C HIS A 157 7.05 18.75 12.88
N GLY A 158 7.88 19.01 11.87
CA GLY A 158 7.46 19.17 10.48
C GLY A 158 8.21 18.21 9.60
N ILE A 159 7.56 17.65 8.59
CA ILE A 159 8.17 16.66 7.71
C ILE A 159 7.94 17.11 6.27
N TYR A 160 9.03 17.32 5.54
CA TYR A 160 9.00 17.38 4.09
C TYR A 160 9.29 15.98 3.56
N PHE A 161 8.38 15.42 2.75
CA PHE A 161 8.50 14.06 2.24
C PHE A 161 8.28 13.99 0.74
N ASP A 162 9.25 13.42 0.04
CA ASP A 162 9.20 13.16 -1.40
C ASP A 162 9.60 11.73 -1.79
N GLY A 163 9.79 10.88 -0.79
CA GLY A 163 10.22 9.50 -0.99
C GLY A 163 11.69 9.34 -1.40
N THR A 164 12.47 10.42 -1.41
CA THR A 164 13.91 10.40 -1.75
C THR A 164 14.78 10.71 -0.54
N LYS A 165 16.10 10.60 -0.69
CA LYS A 165 17.10 11.02 0.31
C LYS A 165 17.03 12.52 0.65
N LYS A 166 16.26 13.32 -0.10
CA LYS A 166 16.03 14.75 0.18
C LYS A 166 14.90 14.99 1.19
N SER A 167 14.14 13.96 1.58
CA SER A 167 13.14 14.07 2.65
C SER A 167 13.79 14.53 3.98
N ARG A 168 13.10 15.39 4.74
CA ARG A 168 13.63 16.05 5.95
C ARG A 168 12.63 16.06 7.08
N VAL A 169 13.14 16.01 8.31
CA VAL A 169 12.39 16.25 9.55
C VAL A 169 12.93 17.52 10.20
N TYR A 170 12.03 18.45 10.44
CA TYR A 170 12.23 19.67 11.22
C TYR A 170 11.69 19.46 12.62
N THR A 171 12.46 19.81 13.65
CA THR A 171 12.04 19.73 15.05
C THR A 171 12.16 21.10 15.69
N ARG A 172 11.07 21.53 16.35
CA ARG A 172 11.06 22.74 17.14
C ARG A 172 11.80 22.52 18.45
N ASN A 173 12.83 23.32 18.68
CA ASN A 173 13.59 23.37 19.92
C ASN A 173 12.87 24.27 20.95
N GLU A 174 13.31 24.22 22.21
CA GLU A 174 12.68 24.97 23.30
C GLU A 174 12.78 26.50 23.10
N ASP A 175 13.85 26.97 22.48
CA ASP A 175 14.06 28.37 22.10
C ASP A 175 13.24 28.82 20.87
N GLY A 176 12.42 27.92 20.29
CA GLY A 176 11.63 28.17 19.11
C GLY A 176 12.37 28.04 17.77
N SER A 177 13.69 27.80 17.79
CA SER A 177 14.48 27.50 16.60
C SER A 177 14.09 26.12 16.02
N LEU A 178 14.47 25.87 14.76
CA LEU A 178 14.22 24.60 14.08
C LEU A 178 15.54 23.86 13.82
N SER A 179 15.66 22.65 14.36
CA SER A 179 16.68 21.70 13.95
C SER A 179 16.19 20.88 12.75
N CYS A 180 17.09 20.52 11.82
CA CYS A 180 16.76 19.74 10.62
C CYS A 180 17.63 18.50 10.52
N LYS A 181 17.03 17.36 10.17
CA LYS A 181 17.73 16.11 9.89
C LYS A 181 17.09 15.34 8.73
N PRO A 182 17.81 14.40 8.09
CA PRO A 182 17.19 13.50 7.11
C PRO A 182 16.01 12.72 7.70
N PHE A 183 14.99 12.47 6.87
CA PHE A 183 13.94 11.53 7.24
C PHE A 183 14.50 10.09 7.22
N PRO A 184 14.24 9.29 8.28
CA PRO A 184 14.79 7.94 8.43
C PRO A 184 14.17 6.90 7.49
#